data_AF-A0AAU9N5X5-F1
#
_entry.id   AF-A0AAU9N5X5-F1
#
_cell.length_a   1.000
_cell.length_b   1.000
_cell.length_c   1.000
_cell.angle_alpha   90.00
_cell.angle_beta   90.00
_cell.angle_gamma   90.00
#
_symmetry.space_group_name_H-M   'P 1'
#
loop_
_entity.id
_entity.type
_entity.pdbx_description
1 polymer ?
#
loop_
_entity_poly.entity_id
_entity_poly.type
_entity_poly.pdbx_seq_one_letter_code
_entity_poly.pdbx_strand_id
1 'polypeptide(L)'
;MATVSAFSSSEWPNPNPNPSTSANTRSEEGKEHTNSLAGDLHSGISSGLPPIRTSSNQQRIPYIQDGKEDIHAATQPNSAPATVPVHGQTLIPSSNHKIPNFHSRDSSPSHLSLFHVSFNQDNGCFACGINQGFRIYNCDPFREIFRRDFENGGGIGIVEMLFRCNILALVGGGSQPQYPLNKVMIWDDHQGRCIGELSFRSEVRGVRLRRDRIIVILEQKIFVYNFTDLKLLQQIETFANPKGLCDVSQASGNFVLVCLGLRKGQVRVEHYASKRTKFILAHDSRIACFALSQNGNMLATASNKGTLVRIFNTHDGSLLHEVRRGADRAEIHSLAFSPTAEWLAVSSDKGTIHVFSITSVDNPDLITSSSRALIKGVIPKYFSSVWSLAQFRLVEGSQYIVAFGHQKNTVVILGLDGSFYRCQFDPKAGGEMTQLEYHNFVKPDDSF
;
A
#
# COMPACT_ATOMS: atom_id res chain seq x y z
N MET A 1 -2.40 23.69 16.95
CA MET A 1 -2.40 24.52 15.74
C MET A 1 -1.36 23.97 14.79
N ALA A 2 -1.78 23.51 13.62
CA ALA A 2 -0.91 23.23 12.49
C ALA A 2 -0.73 24.54 11.71
N THR A 3 0.48 24.82 11.23
CA THR A 3 0.74 25.97 10.34
C THR A 3 0.76 25.47 8.91
N VAL A 4 0.04 26.16 8.03
CA VAL A 4 -0.01 25.89 6.59
C VAL A 4 0.77 26.99 5.89
N SER A 5 1.80 26.63 5.14
CA SER A 5 2.58 27.52 4.29
C SER A 5 2.39 27.06 2.85
N ALA A 6 1.71 27.87 2.02
CA ALA A 6 1.73 27.71 0.58
C ALA A 6 2.88 28.56 0.02
N PHE A 7 3.70 27.99 -0.86
CA PHE A 7 4.65 28.80 -1.63
C PHE A 7 3.85 29.66 -2.63
N SER A 8 4.25 30.93 -2.79
CA SER A 8 3.60 31.97 -3.61
C SER A 8 2.97 31.48 -4.93
N SER A 9 1.77 31.99 -5.21
CA SER A 9 0.68 31.38 -5.99
C SER A 9 0.80 31.43 -7.52
N SER A 10 0.51 30.29 -8.15
CA SER A 10 -0.42 30.18 -9.29
C SER A 10 -1.60 29.30 -8.84
N GLU A 11 -2.76 29.39 -9.50
CA GLU A 11 -3.91 28.51 -9.20
C GLU A 11 -3.48 27.04 -9.22
N TRP A 12 -3.91 26.28 -8.20
CA TRP A 12 -3.59 24.86 -8.08
C TRP A 12 -4.14 24.11 -9.30
N PRO A 13 -3.34 23.22 -9.93
CA PRO A 13 -3.79 22.50 -11.12
C PRO A 13 -5.02 21.65 -10.78
N ASN A 14 -6.08 21.81 -11.58
CA ASN A 14 -7.26 20.97 -11.50
C ASN A 14 -6.85 19.53 -11.88
N PRO A 15 -6.98 18.53 -10.99
CA PRO A 15 -6.62 17.15 -11.28
C PRO A 15 -7.55 16.47 -12.30
N ASN A 16 -8.55 17.19 -12.83
CA ASN A 16 -9.49 16.72 -13.85
C ASN A 16 -9.69 17.79 -14.94
N PRO A 17 -8.79 17.89 -15.94
CA PRO A 17 -9.07 18.72 -17.11
C PRO A 17 -10.13 18.03 -17.97
N ASN A 18 -11.36 18.53 -17.97
CA ASN A 18 -12.36 18.13 -18.95
C ASN A 18 -11.85 18.51 -20.36
N PRO A 19 -11.87 17.60 -21.34
CA PRO A 19 -11.57 17.96 -22.71
C PRO A 19 -12.76 18.73 -23.29
N SER A 20 -12.49 19.99 -23.66
CA SER A 20 -13.32 20.90 -24.45
C SER A 20 -14.61 21.44 -23.81
N THR A 21 -14.71 22.76 -23.69
CA THR A 21 -15.65 23.58 -24.49
C THR A 21 -15.21 25.04 -24.47
N SER A 22 -15.04 25.57 -25.67
CA SER A 22 -14.84 26.97 -26.01
C SER A 22 -15.97 27.86 -25.51
N ALA A 23 -15.61 29.10 -25.20
CA ALA A 23 -16.49 30.19 -24.81
C ALA A 23 -17.66 30.41 -25.79
N ASN A 24 -18.84 30.68 -25.23
CA ASN A 24 -19.76 31.68 -25.77
C ASN A 24 -20.66 32.23 -24.66
N THR A 25 -20.55 33.53 -24.46
CA THR A 25 -21.39 34.38 -23.63
C THR A 25 -22.76 34.58 -24.29
N ARG A 26 -23.86 34.37 -23.54
CA ARG A 26 -25.05 35.25 -23.59
C ARG A 26 -26.00 34.99 -22.42
N SER A 27 -26.43 36.09 -21.85
CA SER A 27 -27.49 36.31 -20.86
C SER A 27 -28.88 35.89 -21.34
N GLU A 28 -29.72 35.36 -20.45
CA GLU A 28 -31.06 35.92 -20.16
C GLU A 28 -31.78 35.16 -19.02
N GLU A 29 -32.61 35.91 -18.30
CA GLU A 29 -33.46 35.52 -17.17
C GLU A 29 -34.72 34.75 -17.60
N GLY A 30 -35.33 34.01 -16.67
CA GLY A 30 -36.79 34.02 -16.55
C GLY A 30 -37.54 32.68 -16.54
N LYS A 31 -38.12 32.40 -15.36
CA LYS A 31 -39.46 31.85 -15.09
C LYS A 31 -39.73 30.33 -15.01
N GLU A 32 -40.50 30.06 -13.96
CA GLU A 32 -41.17 28.84 -13.50
C GLU A 32 -42.15 28.25 -14.53
N HIS A 33 -42.31 26.91 -14.55
CA HIS A 33 -43.57 26.26 -14.18
C HIS A 33 -43.47 24.72 -14.17
N THR A 34 -44.31 24.18 -13.29
CA THR A 34 -44.71 22.81 -12.95
C THR A 34 -45.21 21.92 -14.12
N ASN A 35 -44.89 20.62 -14.13
CA ASN A 35 -45.82 19.48 -13.89
C ASN A 35 -45.31 18.12 -14.43
N SER A 36 -45.37 17.14 -13.52
CA SER A 36 -45.93 15.78 -13.59
C SER A 36 -45.72 14.80 -14.77
N LEU A 37 -45.50 13.56 -14.32
CA LEU A 37 -46.01 12.25 -14.79
C LEU A 37 -45.19 11.37 -15.76
N ALA A 38 -45.16 10.11 -15.31
CA ALA A 38 -44.56 8.89 -15.82
C ALA A 38 -44.97 8.46 -17.24
N GLY A 39 -44.15 7.59 -17.83
CA GLY A 39 -44.51 6.74 -18.96
C GLY A 39 -43.32 5.93 -19.50
N ASP A 40 -43.37 4.61 -19.30
CA ASP A 40 -42.49 3.59 -19.85
C ASP A 40 -42.50 3.55 -21.40
N LEU A 41 -41.37 3.16 -22.03
CA LEU A 41 -41.24 1.99 -22.93
C LEU A 41 -40.00 2.06 -23.86
N HIS A 42 -39.35 0.90 -23.94
CA HIS A 42 -38.47 0.34 -24.96
C HIS A 42 -38.11 1.15 -26.24
N SER A 43 -36.81 1.20 -26.55
CA SER A 43 -36.26 0.69 -27.82
C SER A 43 -34.73 0.70 -27.81
N GLY A 44 -34.13 -0.36 -28.33
CA GLY A 44 -32.68 -0.49 -28.48
C GLY A 44 -32.17 0.25 -29.72
N ILE A 45 -30.93 0.74 -29.65
CA ILE A 45 -30.14 1.11 -30.83
C ILE A 45 -28.69 0.64 -30.61
N SER A 46 -28.30 -0.30 -31.46
CA SER A 46 -26.94 -0.67 -31.79
C SER A 46 -26.19 0.53 -32.39
N SER A 47 -24.95 0.76 -31.97
CA SER A 47 -23.97 1.45 -32.82
C SER A 47 -22.59 0.86 -32.58
N GLY A 48 -22.10 0.14 -33.58
CA GLY A 48 -20.75 -0.40 -33.65
C GLY A 48 -19.72 0.70 -33.93
N LEU A 49 -18.53 0.51 -33.37
CA LEU A 49 -17.31 1.22 -33.75
C LEU A 49 -16.40 0.24 -34.52
N PRO A 50 -15.74 0.68 -35.60
CA PRO A 50 -14.92 -0.18 -36.44
C PRO A 50 -13.52 -0.41 -35.83
N PRO A 51 -12.81 -1.50 -36.18
CA PRO A 51 -11.49 -1.77 -35.66
C PRO A 51 -10.40 -0.95 -36.38
N ILE A 52 -9.50 -0.36 -35.60
CA ILE A 52 -8.30 0.30 -36.10
C ILE A 52 -7.23 -0.76 -36.36
N ARG A 53 -6.80 -0.86 -37.63
CA ARG A 53 -5.57 -1.53 -38.06
C ARG A 53 -4.39 -0.62 -37.80
N THR A 54 -3.33 -1.12 -37.16
CA THR A 54 -1.98 -0.64 -37.42
C THR A 54 -1.01 -1.81 -37.55
N SER A 55 -0.13 -1.63 -38.52
CA SER A 55 0.70 -2.59 -39.23
C SER A 55 1.96 -2.98 -38.48
N SER A 56 2.27 -4.27 -38.55
CA SER A 56 3.60 -4.85 -38.38
C SER A 56 4.60 -4.23 -39.36
N ASN A 57 5.77 -3.81 -38.87
CA ASN A 57 6.99 -3.82 -39.67
C ASN A 57 8.16 -4.31 -38.81
N GLN A 58 8.54 -5.56 -39.08
CA GLN A 58 9.79 -6.17 -38.68
C GLN A 58 10.92 -5.58 -39.53
N GLN A 59 12.02 -5.17 -38.90
CA GLN A 59 13.33 -5.18 -39.54
C GLN A 59 14.27 -6.02 -38.69
N ARG A 60 14.71 -7.11 -39.31
CA ARG A 60 15.70 -8.11 -38.88
C ARG A 60 16.97 -7.83 -39.71
N ILE A 61 18.17 -8.13 -39.18
CA ILE A 61 19.46 -8.50 -39.86
C ILE A 61 20.66 -8.13 -38.94
N PRO A 62 21.77 -8.91 -38.82
CA PRO A 62 21.91 -10.35 -38.64
C PRO A 62 22.90 -10.72 -37.49
N TYR A 63 22.98 -12.00 -37.17
CA TYR A 63 24.02 -12.62 -36.31
C TYR A 63 25.33 -12.79 -37.11
N ILE A 64 26.48 -12.54 -36.47
CA ILE A 64 27.80 -13.04 -36.88
C ILE A 64 28.28 -14.00 -35.79
N GLN A 65 28.76 -15.14 -36.26
CA GLN A 65 29.27 -16.29 -35.52
C GLN A 65 30.76 -16.40 -35.84
N ASP A 66 31.60 -16.59 -34.82
CA ASP A 66 32.97 -17.17 -34.83
C ASP A 66 33.53 -16.91 -33.42
N GLY A 67 34.27 -17.78 -32.74
CA GLY A 67 34.81 -19.10 -32.98
C GLY A 67 35.53 -19.51 -31.68
N LYS A 68 35.48 -20.79 -31.33
CA LYS A 68 36.26 -21.39 -30.25
C LYS A 68 37.72 -21.54 -30.69
N GLU A 69 38.67 -21.40 -29.78
CA GLU A 69 39.85 -22.28 -29.76
C GLU A 69 40.45 -22.39 -28.35
N ASP A 70 40.95 -23.59 -28.08
CA ASP A 70 41.30 -24.19 -26.80
C ASP A 70 42.69 -23.81 -26.28
N ILE A 71 42.91 -23.81 -24.95
CA ILE A 71 44.20 -24.22 -24.37
C ILE A 71 43.97 -24.99 -23.05
N HIS A 72 44.41 -26.24 -23.00
CA HIS A 72 44.48 -27.11 -21.82
C HIS A 72 45.93 -27.21 -21.28
N ALA A 73 46.05 -27.22 -19.94
CA ALA A 73 47.01 -27.96 -19.09
C ALA A 73 48.52 -27.63 -19.22
N ALA A 74 49.41 -27.74 -18.23
CA ALA A 74 49.49 -28.10 -16.80
C ALA A 74 50.84 -27.46 -16.32
N THR A 75 51.22 -27.26 -15.05
CA THR A 75 51.52 -28.25 -14.00
C THR A 75 52.14 -27.46 -12.82
N GLN A 76 51.82 -27.82 -11.56
CA GLN A 76 52.57 -27.45 -10.34
C GLN A 76 53.79 -28.42 -10.17
N PRO A 77 54.51 -28.58 -9.02
CA PRO A 77 54.57 -27.82 -7.74
C PRO A 77 56.01 -27.61 -7.19
N ASN A 78 56.18 -26.89 -6.06
CA ASN A 78 56.84 -27.45 -4.85
C ASN A 78 57.03 -26.48 -3.65
N SER A 79 56.70 -27.05 -2.48
CA SER A 79 57.36 -27.02 -1.14
C SER A 79 57.63 -25.72 -0.34
N ALA A 80 57.07 -25.70 0.87
CA ALA A 80 57.48 -24.95 2.09
C ALA A 80 58.69 -25.64 2.79
N PRO A 81 59.10 -25.36 4.05
CA PRO A 81 58.75 -24.32 5.04
C PRO A 81 59.96 -23.72 5.84
N ALA A 82 59.75 -22.78 6.77
CA ALA A 82 60.44 -22.68 8.09
C ALA A 82 60.08 -21.40 8.90
N THR A 83 60.41 -21.42 10.19
CA THR A 83 59.78 -20.85 11.39
C THR A 83 60.53 -19.70 12.10
N VAL A 84 59.79 -18.69 12.63
CA VAL A 84 59.80 -18.12 14.03
C VAL A 84 61.08 -17.34 14.52
N PRO A 85 61.12 -16.51 15.61
CA PRO A 85 60.16 -15.64 16.38
C PRO A 85 60.62 -14.14 16.54
N VAL A 86 59.84 -13.29 17.25
CA VAL A 86 60.21 -12.58 18.53
C VAL A 86 59.44 -11.25 18.74
N HIS A 87 59.00 -11.09 19.99
CA HIS A 87 58.44 -9.96 20.74
C HIS A 87 58.83 -8.52 20.39
N GLY A 88 57.96 -7.56 20.76
CA GLY A 88 58.41 -6.19 21.03
C GLY A 88 57.32 -5.13 21.19
N GLN A 89 56.74 -5.09 22.38
CA GLN A 89 55.89 -4.07 23.00
C GLN A 89 56.25 -2.58 22.73
N THR A 90 55.21 -1.76 22.58
CA THR A 90 54.98 -0.39 23.13
C THR A 90 55.60 0.90 22.53
N LEU A 91 54.70 1.90 22.45
CA LEU A 91 54.85 3.36 22.66
C LEU A 91 55.21 4.31 21.48
N ILE A 92 54.14 4.99 21.04
CA ILE A 92 54.03 6.34 20.44
C ILE A 92 54.83 7.41 21.26
N PRO A 93 55.08 8.66 20.82
CA PRO A 93 54.73 9.30 19.53
C PRO A 93 55.79 10.25 18.92
N SER A 94 55.44 10.74 17.72
CA SER A 94 55.51 12.15 17.29
C SER A 94 56.42 12.52 16.11
N SER A 95 55.79 13.32 15.24
CA SER A 95 56.31 14.38 14.37
C SER A 95 56.37 14.11 12.85
N ASN A 96 55.37 14.73 12.21
CA ASN A 96 55.41 15.53 10.99
C ASN A 96 55.70 14.93 9.60
N HIS A 97 54.72 15.24 8.75
CA HIS A 97 54.74 15.41 7.30
C HIS A 97 54.85 14.16 6.42
N LYS A 98 53.72 13.82 5.78
CA LYS A 98 53.67 13.38 4.37
C LYS A 98 52.26 13.53 3.79
N ILE A 99 52.19 14.35 2.72
CA ILE A 99 51.48 14.17 1.44
C ILE A 99 49.98 13.77 1.51
N PRO A 100 49.06 14.52 0.86
CA PRO A 100 47.66 14.10 0.78
C PRO A 100 47.54 12.87 -0.14
N ASN A 101 47.36 11.69 0.45
CA ASN A 101 46.87 10.54 -0.29
C ASN A 101 45.39 10.78 -0.61
N PHE A 102 45.09 11.00 -1.89
CA PHE A 102 43.77 10.74 -2.47
C PHE A 102 43.48 9.24 -2.30
N HIS A 103 42.97 8.85 -1.13
CA HIS A 103 42.25 7.58 -1.03
C HIS A 103 40.88 7.80 -1.64
N SER A 104 40.75 7.30 -2.85
CA SER A 104 39.50 6.83 -3.46
C SER A 104 38.55 6.36 -2.37
N ARG A 105 37.42 7.07 -2.21
CA ARG A 105 36.27 6.53 -1.51
C ARG A 105 35.89 5.25 -2.23
N ASP A 106 36.22 4.11 -1.65
CA ASP A 106 35.49 2.87 -1.88
C ASP A 106 34.06 3.12 -1.40
N SER A 107 33.23 3.68 -2.28
CA SER A 107 31.79 3.66 -2.12
C SER A 107 31.35 2.24 -2.42
N SER A 108 31.39 1.38 -1.40
CA SER A 108 30.51 0.21 -1.39
C SER A 108 29.10 0.71 -1.76
N PRO A 109 28.38 0.08 -2.70
CA PRO A 109 27.05 0.53 -3.06
C PRO A 109 26.23 0.62 -1.77
N SER A 110 25.67 1.80 -1.50
CA SER A 110 24.83 2.02 -0.33
C SER A 110 23.73 0.96 -0.34
N HIS A 111 23.74 0.04 0.63
CA HIS A 111 22.69 -0.99 0.70
C HIS A 111 21.35 -0.26 0.83
N LEU A 112 20.47 -0.46 -0.17
CA LEU A 112 19.15 0.15 -0.17
C LEU A 112 18.38 -0.34 1.05
N SER A 113 17.99 0.58 1.91
CA SER A 113 17.18 0.28 3.09
C SER A 113 15.75 0.72 2.82
N LEU A 114 14.83 -0.23 2.85
CA LEU A 114 13.41 -0.02 2.61
C LEU A 114 12.71 0.40 3.91
N PHE A 115 11.99 1.53 3.89
CA PHE A 115 11.31 2.07 5.07
C PHE A 115 9.78 1.97 4.97
N HIS A 116 9.23 2.07 3.76
CA HIS A 116 7.80 2.08 3.52
C HIS A 116 7.46 1.44 2.18
N VAL A 117 6.33 0.74 2.13
CA VAL A 117 5.71 0.28 0.89
C VAL A 117 4.20 0.49 1.02
N SER A 118 3.58 1.03 -0.03
CA SER A 118 2.14 1.28 -0.08
C SER A 118 1.62 1.09 -1.51
N PHE A 119 0.47 0.43 -1.63
CA PHE A 119 -0.29 0.46 -2.87
C PHE A 119 -0.94 1.83 -3.06
N ASN A 120 -1.13 2.24 -4.31
CA ASN A 120 -2.07 3.31 -4.60
C ASN A 120 -3.52 2.83 -4.45
N GLN A 121 -4.47 3.75 -4.53
CA GLN A 121 -5.89 3.57 -4.19
C GLN A 121 -6.65 2.59 -5.09
N ASP A 122 -6.10 2.24 -6.25
CA ASP A 122 -6.65 1.23 -7.16
C ASP A 122 -5.81 -0.06 -7.22
N ASN A 123 -4.74 -0.15 -6.40
CA ASN A 123 -3.77 -1.24 -6.36
C ASN A 123 -3.03 -1.49 -7.68
N GLY A 124 -3.08 -0.54 -8.61
CA GLY A 124 -2.44 -0.65 -9.93
C GLY A 124 -0.96 -0.26 -9.92
N CYS A 125 -0.55 0.50 -8.92
CA CYS A 125 0.84 0.88 -8.66
C CYS A 125 1.15 0.71 -7.17
N PHE A 126 2.44 0.73 -6.85
CA PHE A 126 2.89 0.89 -5.48
C PHE A 126 4.08 1.85 -5.42
N ALA A 127 4.24 2.51 -4.27
CA ALA A 127 5.37 3.36 -3.98
C ALA A 127 6.18 2.75 -2.84
N CYS A 128 7.49 3.02 -2.84
CA CYS A 128 8.36 2.68 -1.73
C CYS A 128 9.29 3.83 -1.34
N GLY A 129 9.38 4.06 -0.02
CA GLY A 129 10.30 5.02 0.58
C GLY A 129 11.57 4.30 1.03
N ILE A 130 12.73 4.87 0.70
CA ILE A 130 14.04 4.29 0.97
C ILE A 130 14.96 5.30 1.66
N ASN A 131 16.16 4.87 2.07
CA ASN A 131 17.19 5.71 2.70
C ASN A 131 17.70 6.87 1.84
N GLN A 132 17.47 6.84 0.53
CA GLN A 132 17.95 7.84 -0.41
C GLN A 132 16.88 8.23 -1.43
N GLY A 133 15.66 8.50 -0.97
CA GLY A 133 14.56 8.94 -1.83
C GLY A 133 13.40 7.94 -1.90
N PHE A 134 12.78 7.82 -3.07
CA PHE A 134 11.61 6.96 -3.26
C PHE A 134 11.49 6.45 -4.70
N ARG A 135 10.71 5.38 -4.87
CA ARG A 135 10.43 4.77 -6.18
C ARG A 135 8.96 4.44 -6.32
N ILE A 136 8.49 4.35 -7.56
CA ILE A 136 7.13 3.96 -7.92
C ILE A 136 7.20 2.88 -8.98
N TYR A 137 6.40 1.85 -8.79
CA TYR A 137 6.29 0.70 -9.67
C TYR A 137 4.85 0.56 -10.15
N ASN A 138 4.69 0.15 -11.40
CA ASN A 138 3.42 -0.37 -11.91
C ASN A 138 3.33 -1.85 -11.49
N CYS A 139 2.15 -2.29 -11.05
CA CYS A 139 1.95 -3.68 -10.68
C CYS A 139 1.84 -4.58 -11.91
N ASP A 140 1.15 -4.15 -12.97
CA ASP A 140 0.84 -4.98 -14.16
C ASP A 140 0.95 -4.19 -15.49
N PRO A 141 1.92 -4.50 -16.37
CA PRO A 141 3.07 -5.39 -16.10
C PRO A 141 3.94 -4.81 -14.98
N PHE A 142 4.60 -5.68 -14.23
CA PHE A 142 5.55 -5.25 -13.20
C PHE A 142 6.70 -4.47 -13.85
N ARG A 143 6.88 -3.21 -13.42
CA ARG A 143 8.02 -2.38 -13.85
C ARG A 143 8.20 -1.18 -12.94
N GLU A 144 9.45 -0.78 -12.72
CA GLU A 144 9.73 0.56 -12.19
C GLU A 144 9.25 1.58 -13.22
N ILE A 145 8.37 2.48 -12.82
CA ILE A 145 7.89 3.56 -13.70
C ILE A 145 8.57 4.88 -13.37
N PHE A 146 9.11 5.00 -12.16
CA PHE A 146 9.61 6.26 -11.68
C PHE A 146 10.51 6.11 -10.44
N ARG A 147 11.54 6.97 -10.34
CA ARG A 147 12.43 7.07 -9.17
C ARG A 147 12.91 8.49 -8.93
N ARG A 148 13.14 8.83 -7.67
CA ARG A 148 13.87 10.03 -7.24
C ARG A 148 14.91 9.64 -6.21
N ASP A 149 16.17 9.89 -6.55
CA ASP A 149 17.30 9.70 -5.64
C ASP A 149 17.78 11.07 -5.13
N PHE A 150 18.14 11.16 -3.85
CA PHE A 150 18.67 12.40 -3.25
C PHE A 150 20.19 12.30 -3.04
N GLU A 151 20.95 13.31 -3.45
CA GLU A 151 22.42 13.23 -3.61
C GLU A 151 23.21 13.02 -2.31
N ASN A 152 22.71 13.47 -1.15
CA ASN A 152 23.45 13.49 0.11
C ASN A 152 22.84 12.59 1.21
N GLY A 153 22.16 11.52 0.80
CA GLY A 153 21.16 10.89 1.67
C GLY A 153 19.86 11.70 1.66
N GLY A 154 18.81 11.15 2.27
CA GLY A 154 17.49 11.76 2.21
C GLY A 154 16.40 10.71 2.33
N GLY A 155 16.30 10.10 3.51
CA GLY A 155 15.35 9.03 3.73
C GLY A 155 13.91 9.52 3.64
N ILE A 156 13.07 8.75 2.94
CA ILE A 156 11.63 8.94 2.88
C ILE A 156 10.98 7.80 3.65
N GLY A 157 10.36 8.13 4.80
CA GLY A 157 9.73 7.18 5.69
C GLY A 157 8.26 6.93 5.40
N ILE A 158 7.59 7.85 4.71
CA ILE A 158 6.22 7.68 4.21
C ILE A 158 6.16 8.27 2.80
N VAL A 159 5.64 7.49 1.87
CA VAL A 159 5.28 7.93 0.52
C VAL A 159 3.89 7.42 0.21
N GLU A 160 2.98 8.32 -0.11
CA GLU A 160 1.58 8.02 -0.41
C GLU A 160 1.21 8.64 -1.77
N MET A 161 0.76 7.79 -2.69
CA MET A 161 0.33 8.22 -4.01
C MET A 161 -1.10 8.77 -3.97
N LEU A 162 -1.44 9.66 -4.90
CA LEU A 162 -2.83 9.95 -5.24
C LEU A 162 -3.18 9.31 -6.59
N PHE A 163 -3.76 8.11 -6.54
CA PHE A 163 -4.04 7.25 -7.69
C PHE A 163 -2.80 7.09 -8.57
N ARG A 164 -2.86 7.57 -9.82
CA ARG A 164 -1.75 7.59 -10.78
C ARG A 164 -1.42 9.01 -11.23
N CYS A 165 -1.77 10.04 -10.43
CA CYS A 165 -1.36 11.41 -10.74
C CYS A 165 0.08 11.70 -10.26
N ASN A 166 0.57 12.87 -10.62
CA ASN A 166 1.88 13.40 -10.25
C ASN A 166 1.98 13.88 -8.78
N ILE A 167 0.90 13.80 -8.00
CA ILE A 167 0.90 14.27 -6.62
C ILE A 167 1.19 13.14 -5.64
N LEU A 168 2.17 13.38 -4.77
CA LEU A 168 2.57 12.48 -3.69
C LEU A 168 2.53 13.24 -2.35
N ALA A 169 2.25 12.52 -1.26
CA ALA A 169 2.53 12.99 0.08
C ALA A 169 3.77 12.29 0.62
N LEU A 170 4.75 13.07 1.09
CA LEU A 170 6.04 12.60 1.58
C LEU A 170 6.24 13.00 3.05
N VAL A 171 6.81 12.09 3.84
CA VAL A 171 7.36 12.36 5.17
C VAL A 171 8.77 11.78 5.21
N GLY A 172 9.74 12.53 5.76
CA GLY A 172 11.10 12.02 5.90
C GLY A 172 11.18 10.85 6.89
N GLY A 173 12.18 9.99 6.73
CA GLY A 173 12.40 8.85 7.62
C GLY A 173 13.84 8.35 7.58
N GLY A 174 14.13 7.33 8.39
CA GLY A 174 15.49 6.82 8.57
C GLY A 174 16.38 7.73 9.42
N SER A 175 17.69 7.43 9.44
CA SER A 175 18.68 8.17 10.23
C SER A 175 19.03 9.55 9.66
N GLN A 176 18.83 9.74 8.35
CA GLN A 176 19.10 11.00 7.64
C GLN A 176 17.88 11.37 6.78
N PRO A 177 16.78 11.84 7.40
CA PRO A 177 15.53 12.09 6.69
C PRO A 177 15.63 13.32 5.78
N GLN A 178 15.04 13.25 4.58
CA GLN A 178 15.01 14.40 3.65
C GLN A 178 14.17 15.57 4.19
N TYR A 179 13.13 15.25 4.95
CA TYR A 179 12.19 16.20 5.54
C TYR A 179 11.96 15.91 7.02
N PRO A 180 11.55 16.89 7.84
CA PRO A 180 11.19 16.62 9.24
C PRO A 180 10.07 15.58 9.37
N LEU A 181 10.18 14.68 10.35
CA LEU A 181 9.19 13.60 10.59
C LEU A 181 7.81 14.12 11.01
N ASN A 182 7.72 15.38 11.42
CA ASN A 182 6.49 16.06 11.81
C ASN A 182 5.91 16.94 10.68
N LYS A 183 6.41 16.81 9.44
CA LYS A 183 5.91 17.53 8.27
C LYS A 183 5.44 16.57 7.18
N VAL A 184 4.30 16.88 6.59
CA VAL A 184 3.85 16.26 5.33
C VAL A 184 4.15 17.23 4.21
N MET A 185 4.95 16.79 3.25
CA MET A 185 5.28 17.53 2.04
C MET A 185 4.34 17.07 0.92
N ILE A 186 3.65 18.00 0.27
CA ILE A 186 2.85 17.74 -0.93
C ILE A 186 3.76 17.99 -2.13
N TRP A 187 4.18 16.89 -2.75
CA TRP A 187 5.13 16.87 -3.86
C TRP A 187 4.39 16.80 -5.19
N ASP A 188 4.76 17.68 -6.11
CA ASP A 188 4.37 17.58 -7.52
C ASP A 188 5.56 17.07 -8.32
N ASP A 189 5.43 15.86 -8.84
CA ASP A 189 6.50 15.23 -9.57
C ASP A 189 6.73 15.80 -10.97
N HIS A 190 5.68 16.26 -11.63
CA HIS A 190 5.80 16.94 -12.92
C HIS A 190 6.64 18.22 -12.78
N GLN A 191 6.48 18.92 -11.65
CA GLN A 191 7.29 20.12 -11.34
C GLN A 191 8.61 19.79 -10.63
N GLY A 192 8.82 18.54 -10.18
CA GLY A 192 10.01 18.13 -9.44
C GLY A 192 10.23 18.89 -8.13
N ARG A 193 9.16 19.36 -7.48
CA ARG A 193 9.27 20.19 -6.26
C ARG A 193 8.09 20.01 -5.31
N CYS A 194 8.29 20.46 -4.08
CA CYS A 194 7.21 20.59 -3.10
C CYS A 194 6.32 21.79 -3.45
N ILE A 195 5.01 21.58 -3.46
CA ILE A 195 4.00 22.62 -3.75
C ILE A 195 3.18 23.02 -2.51
N GLY A 196 3.25 22.26 -1.42
CA GLY A 196 2.68 22.65 -0.13
C GLY A 196 3.25 21.84 1.03
N GLU A 197 3.12 22.36 2.25
CA GLU A 197 3.52 21.64 3.45
C GLU A 197 2.48 21.76 4.57
N LEU A 198 2.35 20.69 5.35
CA LEU A 198 1.55 20.65 6.59
C LEU A 198 2.48 20.34 7.76
N SER A 199 2.54 21.24 8.75
CA SER A 199 3.44 21.11 9.91
C SER A 199 2.69 20.77 11.19
N PHE A 200 3.20 19.78 11.92
CA PHE A 200 2.60 19.24 13.15
C PHE A 200 3.54 19.34 14.35
N ARG A 201 2.98 19.23 15.56
CA ARG A 201 3.76 19.29 16.82
C ARG A 201 4.37 17.95 17.22
N SER A 202 4.00 16.87 16.54
CA SER A 202 4.51 15.53 16.77
C SER A 202 4.73 14.84 15.43
N GLU A 203 5.46 13.72 15.46
CA GLU A 203 5.70 12.89 14.29
C GLU A 203 4.40 12.47 13.62
N VAL A 204 4.44 12.45 12.29
CA VAL A 204 3.39 11.89 11.44
C VAL A 204 3.57 10.38 11.43
N ARG A 205 2.52 9.67 11.83
CA ARG A 205 2.48 8.19 11.86
C ARG A 205 1.92 7.60 10.57
N GLY A 206 1.19 8.39 9.79
CA GLY A 206 0.59 7.95 8.53
C GLY A 206 -0.04 9.11 7.77
N VAL A 207 -0.21 8.92 6.46
CA VAL A 207 -0.96 9.82 5.59
C VAL A 207 -1.92 8.98 4.75
N ARG A 208 -3.13 9.49 4.48
CA ARG A 208 -4.03 8.93 3.47
C ARG A 208 -4.46 10.03 2.53
N LEU A 209 -4.42 9.74 1.23
CA LEU A 209 -4.86 10.65 0.19
C LEU A 209 -6.16 10.17 -0.45
N ARG A 210 -7.03 11.13 -0.71
CA ARG A 210 -8.22 11.03 -1.55
C ARG A 210 -8.20 12.24 -2.49
N ARG A 211 -8.93 12.18 -3.61
CA ARG A 211 -8.98 13.26 -4.61
C ARG A 211 -9.32 14.63 -4.02
N ASP A 212 -10.08 14.67 -2.93
CA ASP A 212 -10.57 15.89 -2.30
C ASP A 212 -10.14 16.05 -0.83
N ARG A 213 -9.37 15.11 -0.27
CA ARG A 213 -8.95 15.13 1.14
C ARG A 213 -7.51 14.67 1.35
N ILE A 214 -6.86 15.30 2.32
CA ILE A 214 -5.60 14.84 2.91
C ILE A 214 -5.88 14.48 4.36
N ILE A 215 -5.57 13.25 4.76
CA ILE A 215 -5.75 12.77 6.12
C ILE A 215 -4.36 12.55 6.70
N VAL A 216 -4.04 13.25 7.78
CA VAL A 216 -2.76 13.11 8.48
C VAL A 216 -3.00 12.48 9.84
N ILE A 217 -2.27 11.40 10.11
CA ILE A 217 -2.40 10.60 11.32
C ILE A 217 -1.20 10.87 12.22
N LEU A 218 -1.46 11.38 13.42
CA LEU A 218 -0.51 11.45 14.52
C LEU A 218 -0.84 10.37 15.55
N GLU A 219 -0.06 10.30 16.63
CA GLU A 219 -0.21 9.26 17.64
C GLU A 219 -1.56 9.28 18.39
N GLN A 220 -2.17 10.44 18.60
CA GLN A 220 -3.46 10.55 19.32
C GLN A 220 -4.49 11.42 18.60
N LYS A 221 -4.14 11.89 17.39
CA LYS A 221 -4.97 12.82 16.63
C LYS A 221 -4.90 12.51 15.14
N ILE A 222 -6.03 12.67 14.48
CA ILE A 222 -6.14 12.65 13.02
C ILE A 222 -6.62 14.03 12.57
N PHE A 223 -6.00 14.56 11.53
CA PHE A 223 -6.37 15.81 10.89
C PHE A 223 -6.87 15.54 9.49
N VAL A 224 -8.03 16.10 9.15
CA VAL A 224 -8.65 15.98 7.83
C VAL A 224 -8.63 17.35 7.18
N TYR A 225 -7.92 17.48 6.06
CA TYR A 225 -7.78 18.70 5.29
C TYR A 225 -8.53 18.59 3.96
N ASN A 226 -8.99 19.73 3.45
CA ASN A 226 -9.35 19.87 2.05
C ASN A 226 -8.06 19.78 1.21
N PHE A 227 -8.09 19.01 0.13
CA PHE A 227 -6.90 18.80 -0.70
C PHE A 227 -6.51 20.05 -1.51
N THR A 228 -7.50 20.81 -2.00
CA THR A 228 -7.27 21.92 -2.94
C THR A 228 -6.69 23.15 -2.26
N ASP A 229 -7.23 23.55 -1.11
CA ASP A 229 -6.82 24.78 -0.42
C ASP A 229 -6.08 24.53 0.90
N LEU A 230 -5.82 23.26 1.23
CA LEU A 230 -5.15 22.83 2.45
C LEU A 230 -5.82 23.33 3.75
N LYS A 231 -7.11 23.72 3.70
CA LYS A 231 -7.84 24.10 4.91
C LYS A 231 -8.11 22.89 5.77
N LEU A 232 -7.86 23.04 7.07
CA LEU A 232 -8.25 22.06 8.07
C LEU A 232 -9.78 22.01 8.18
N LEU A 233 -10.36 20.84 7.93
CA LEU A 233 -11.80 20.62 8.03
C LEU A 233 -12.19 20.01 9.37
N GLN A 234 -11.39 19.07 9.88
CA GLN A 234 -11.70 18.35 11.11
C GLN A 234 -10.46 17.88 11.84
N GLN A 235 -10.52 17.90 13.17
CA GLN A 235 -9.58 17.22 14.06
C GLN A 235 -10.32 16.13 14.82
N ILE A 236 -9.79 14.92 14.82
CA ILE A 236 -10.35 13.74 15.47
C ILE A 236 -9.36 13.28 16.54
N GLU A 237 -9.82 13.13 17.77
CA GLU A 237 -9.04 12.48 18.83
C GLU A 237 -9.20 10.98 18.74
N THR A 238 -8.09 10.26 18.94
CA THR A 238 -8.04 8.80 18.89
C THR A 238 -7.37 8.27 20.14
N PHE A 239 -7.63 7.00 20.45
CA PHE A 239 -6.71 6.25 21.32
C PHE A 239 -5.29 6.23 20.72
N ALA A 240 -4.28 5.87 21.52
CA ALA A 240 -2.90 5.77 21.07
C ALA A 240 -2.79 4.91 19.79
N ASN A 241 -2.23 5.53 18.75
CA ASN A 241 -2.16 5.06 17.38
C ASN A 241 -0.71 5.06 16.86
N PRO A 242 0.20 4.30 17.49
CA PRO A 242 1.62 4.28 17.11
C PRO A 242 1.85 3.73 15.69
N LYS A 243 0.90 2.94 15.17
CA LYS A 243 0.93 2.36 13.82
C LYS A 243 0.30 3.25 12.74
N GLY A 244 -0.21 4.43 13.10
CA GLY A 244 -0.82 5.33 12.12
C GLY A 244 -2.10 4.79 11.46
N LEU A 245 -2.86 3.93 12.13
CA LEU A 245 -4.05 3.28 11.57
C LEU A 245 -5.15 4.30 11.26
N CYS A 246 -5.44 4.45 9.97
CA CYS A 246 -6.60 5.14 9.41
C CYS A 246 -6.82 4.63 7.99
N ASP A 247 -8.07 4.61 7.57
CA ASP A 247 -8.44 4.24 6.20
C ASP A 247 -9.63 5.06 5.74
N VAL A 248 -9.74 5.27 4.42
CA VAL A 248 -10.77 6.11 3.81
C VAL A 248 -11.34 5.45 2.56
N SER A 249 -12.64 5.64 2.32
CA SER A 249 -13.24 5.16 1.08
C SER A 249 -12.66 5.95 -0.09
N GLN A 250 -12.61 5.32 -1.26
CA GLN A 250 -11.99 5.89 -2.46
C GLN A 250 -12.97 6.04 -3.63
N ALA A 251 -14.17 5.45 -3.52
CA ALA A 251 -15.26 5.68 -4.45
C ALA A 251 -15.68 7.17 -4.51
N SER A 252 -16.06 7.64 -5.70
CA SER A 252 -16.65 8.96 -5.89
C SER A 252 -17.94 9.10 -5.08
N GLY A 253 -18.16 10.25 -4.44
CA GLY A 253 -19.33 10.49 -3.60
C GLY A 253 -19.08 10.17 -2.13
N ASN A 254 -19.53 9.01 -1.65
CA ASN A 254 -19.52 8.63 -0.24
C ASN A 254 -18.11 8.66 0.35
N PHE A 255 -17.80 9.73 1.09
CA PHE A 255 -16.59 9.81 1.90
C PHE A 255 -16.85 9.20 3.27
N VAL A 256 -16.22 8.06 3.52
CA VAL A 256 -16.21 7.34 4.79
C VAL A 256 -14.78 7.32 5.29
N LEU A 257 -14.56 7.72 6.55
CA LEU A 257 -13.27 7.62 7.22
C LEU A 257 -13.38 6.65 8.38
N VAL A 258 -12.39 5.78 8.53
CA VAL A 258 -12.27 4.85 9.64
C VAL A 258 -10.98 5.12 10.40
N CYS A 259 -11.09 5.18 11.73
CA CYS A 259 -9.95 5.34 12.62
C CYS A 259 -10.18 4.64 13.96
N LEU A 260 -9.15 4.60 14.81
CA LEU A 260 -9.31 4.12 16.18
C LEU A 260 -10.30 4.98 16.95
N GLY A 261 -11.17 4.35 17.73
CA GLY A 261 -12.03 5.03 18.70
C GLY A 261 -11.24 5.54 19.90
N LEU A 262 -11.94 6.02 20.94
CA LEU A 262 -11.33 6.48 22.19
C LEU A 262 -11.09 5.36 23.20
N ARG A 263 -11.55 4.14 22.91
CA ARG A 263 -11.46 2.98 23.79
C ARG A 263 -10.74 1.83 23.12
N LYS A 264 -10.11 0.99 23.94
CA LYS A 264 -9.47 -0.26 23.50
C LYS A 264 -10.46 -1.09 22.66
N GLY A 265 -10.02 -1.51 21.47
CA GLY A 265 -10.80 -2.39 20.60
C GLY A 265 -12.00 -1.75 19.91
N GLN A 266 -12.16 -0.44 20.07
CA GLN A 266 -13.19 0.34 19.40
C GLN A 266 -12.65 0.97 18.11
N VAL A 267 -13.47 0.98 17.07
CA VAL A 267 -13.25 1.69 15.82
C VAL A 267 -14.31 2.79 15.67
N ARG A 268 -13.90 3.95 15.17
CA ARG A 268 -14.77 5.08 14.80
C ARG A 268 -14.91 5.11 13.29
N VAL A 269 -16.15 5.22 12.82
CA VAL A 269 -16.52 5.32 11.40
C VAL A 269 -17.27 6.64 11.21
N GLU A 270 -16.73 7.52 10.37
CA GLU A 270 -17.31 8.80 9.99
C GLU A 270 -17.91 8.70 8.59
N HIS A 271 -19.22 8.94 8.47
CA HIS A 271 -19.92 9.07 7.20
C HIS A 271 -20.16 10.56 6.94
N TYR A 272 -19.32 11.18 6.09
CA TYR A 272 -19.35 12.62 5.87
C TYR A 272 -20.58 13.07 5.07
N ALA A 273 -21.03 12.26 4.12
CA ALA A 273 -22.20 12.57 3.30
C ALA A 273 -23.47 12.69 4.17
N SER A 274 -23.68 11.74 5.09
CA SER A 274 -24.83 11.75 6.02
C SER A 274 -24.54 12.45 7.35
N LYS A 275 -23.33 13.00 7.56
CA LYS A 275 -22.87 13.59 8.83
C LYS A 275 -23.12 12.67 10.04
N ARG A 276 -22.84 11.38 9.90
CA ARG A 276 -23.08 10.36 10.94
C ARG A 276 -21.77 9.77 11.43
N THR A 277 -21.64 9.64 12.74
CA THR A 277 -20.54 8.90 13.37
C THR A 277 -21.07 7.60 13.95
N LYS A 278 -20.39 6.48 13.65
CA LYS A 278 -20.64 5.19 14.29
C LYS A 278 -19.40 4.75 15.07
N PHE A 279 -19.61 4.25 16.27
CA PHE A 279 -18.58 3.58 17.04
C PHE A 279 -18.89 2.09 17.11
N ILE A 280 -17.92 1.26 16.72
CA ILE A 280 -18.03 -0.19 16.69
C ILE A 280 -17.03 -0.75 17.71
N LEU A 281 -17.52 -1.47 18.72
CA LEU A 281 -16.66 -2.21 19.64
C LEU A 281 -16.31 -3.55 18.97
N ALA A 282 -15.30 -3.53 18.10
CA ALA A 282 -15.00 -4.65 17.21
C ALA A 282 -14.30 -5.82 17.93
N HIS A 283 -13.50 -5.53 18.95
CA HIS A 283 -12.72 -6.53 19.69
C HIS A 283 -12.57 -6.15 21.17
N ASP A 284 -12.36 -7.11 22.08
CA ASP A 284 -12.04 -6.84 23.50
C ASP A 284 -10.57 -6.42 23.71
N SER A 285 -9.76 -6.56 22.67
CA SER A 285 -8.34 -6.27 22.66
C SER A 285 -8.01 -5.17 21.66
N ARG A 286 -6.78 -4.62 21.72
CA ARG A 286 -6.42 -3.45 20.89
C ARG A 286 -6.56 -3.81 19.42
N ILE A 287 -7.10 -2.89 18.63
CA ILE A 287 -7.11 -3.02 17.17
C ILE A 287 -5.66 -2.99 16.69
N ALA A 288 -5.29 -3.96 15.86
CA ALA A 288 -3.95 -4.08 15.28
C ALA A 288 -3.92 -3.70 13.80
N CYS A 289 -5.03 -3.93 13.09
CA CYS A 289 -5.18 -3.62 11.68
C CYS A 289 -6.68 -3.49 11.33
N PHE A 290 -7.01 -2.67 10.35
CA PHE A 290 -8.33 -2.63 9.73
C PHE A 290 -8.21 -2.18 8.27
N ALA A 291 -9.19 -2.54 7.45
CA ALA A 291 -9.31 -2.08 6.08
C ALA A 291 -10.77 -1.79 5.75
N LEU A 292 -10.99 -0.80 4.90
CA LEU A 292 -12.28 -0.37 4.40
C LEU A 292 -12.43 -0.83 2.94
N SER A 293 -13.61 -1.33 2.59
CA SER A 293 -13.95 -1.56 1.19
C SER A 293 -13.94 -0.25 0.38
N GLN A 294 -13.69 -0.33 -0.94
CA GLN A 294 -13.54 0.85 -1.81
C GLN A 294 -14.72 1.82 -1.74
N ASN A 295 -15.95 1.28 -1.61
CA ASN A 295 -17.19 2.03 -1.50
C ASN A 295 -17.52 2.50 -0.08
N GLY A 296 -16.76 2.06 0.94
CA GLY A 296 -16.95 2.43 2.33
C GLY A 296 -18.03 1.64 3.07
N ASN A 297 -18.64 0.61 2.49
CA ASN A 297 -19.79 -0.10 3.07
C ASN A 297 -19.40 -1.21 4.06
N MET A 298 -18.22 -1.81 3.87
CA MET A 298 -17.69 -2.89 4.70
C MET A 298 -16.36 -2.51 5.34
N LEU A 299 -16.19 -2.91 6.60
CA LEU A 299 -14.99 -2.69 7.40
C LEU A 299 -14.50 -4.03 7.96
N ALA A 300 -13.30 -4.45 7.57
CA ALA A 300 -12.61 -5.60 8.16
C ALA A 300 -11.71 -5.11 9.31
N THR A 301 -11.68 -5.82 10.43
CA THR A 301 -10.88 -5.46 11.60
C THR A 301 -10.21 -6.69 12.20
N ALA A 302 -8.98 -6.51 12.66
CA ALA A 302 -8.25 -7.50 13.43
C ALA A 302 -7.67 -6.86 14.70
N SER A 303 -7.67 -7.62 15.79
CA SER A 303 -7.02 -7.21 17.03
C SER A 303 -5.58 -7.71 17.13
N ASN A 304 -4.87 -7.30 18.18
CA ASN A 304 -3.52 -7.79 18.48
C ASN A 304 -3.47 -9.25 18.95
N LYS A 305 -4.62 -9.92 19.11
CA LYS A 305 -4.70 -11.38 19.17
C LYS A 305 -4.58 -12.00 17.76
N GLY A 306 -5.12 -11.33 16.75
CA GLY A 306 -5.02 -11.69 15.33
C GLY A 306 -5.63 -13.03 14.92
N THR A 307 -6.26 -13.78 15.83
CA THR A 307 -6.85 -15.11 15.53
C THR A 307 -8.12 -15.01 14.68
N LEU A 308 -8.85 -13.91 14.86
CA LEU A 308 -10.10 -13.63 14.17
C LEU A 308 -10.01 -12.30 13.42
N VAL A 309 -10.60 -12.28 12.24
CA VAL A 309 -10.89 -11.06 11.49
C VAL A 309 -12.40 -10.91 11.41
N ARG A 310 -12.90 -9.72 11.75
CA ARG A 310 -14.33 -9.41 11.79
C ARG A 310 -14.67 -8.37 10.75
N ILE A 311 -15.75 -8.62 10.02
CA ILE A 311 -16.23 -7.79 8.93
C ILE A 311 -17.57 -7.19 9.36
N PHE A 312 -17.66 -5.87 9.32
CA PHE A 312 -18.81 -5.10 9.76
C PHE A 312 -19.43 -4.31 8.61
N ASN A 313 -20.75 -4.12 8.67
CA ASN A 313 -21.42 -3.09 7.92
C ASN A 313 -21.10 -1.73 8.56
N THR A 314 -20.60 -0.78 7.78
CA THR A 314 -20.17 0.52 8.30
C THR A 314 -21.33 1.44 8.65
N HIS A 315 -22.51 1.23 8.04
CA HIS A 315 -23.67 2.10 8.18
C HIS A 315 -24.40 1.91 9.51
N ASP A 316 -24.67 0.66 9.89
CA ASP A 316 -25.36 0.31 11.13
C ASP A 316 -24.42 -0.27 12.21
N GLY A 317 -23.21 -0.69 11.83
CA GLY A 317 -22.22 -1.30 12.71
C GLY A 317 -22.47 -2.78 13.01
N SER A 318 -23.37 -3.43 12.27
CA SER A 318 -23.64 -4.87 12.41
C SER A 318 -22.44 -5.72 12.00
N LEU A 319 -22.21 -6.82 12.70
CA LEU A 319 -21.22 -7.83 12.33
C LEU A 319 -21.80 -8.68 11.20
N LEU A 320 -21.16 -8.65 10.03
CA LEU A 320 -21.56 -9.42 8.85
C LEU A 320 -20.90 -10.79 8.83
N HIS A 321 -19.58 -10.84 9.04
CA HIS A 321 -18.81 -12.07 8.99
C HIS A 321 -17.72 -12.09 10.07
N GLU A 322 -17.38 -13.29 10.51
CA GLU A 322 -16.20 -13.56 11.32
C GLU A 322 -15.42 -14.71 10.68
N VAL A 323 -14.16 -14.47 10.34
CA VAL A 323 -13.29 -15.45 9.72
C VAL A 323 -12.10 -15.76 10.63
N ARG A 324 -11.65 -17.01 10.60
CA ARG A 324 -10.56 -17.49 11.45
C ARG A 324 -9.28 -17.61 10.63
N ARG A 325 -8.30 -16.78 10.96
CA ARG A 325 -6.96 -16.84 10.37
C ARG A 325 -6.17 -18.03 10.90
N GLY A 326 -6.31 -18.36 12.18
CA GLY A 326 -5.71 -19.55 12.78
C GLY A 326 -5.97 -19.66 14.28
N ALA A 327 -5.49 -20.74 14.89
CA ALA A 327 -5.62 -20.97 16.33
C ALA A 327 -4.66 -20.09 17.15
N ASP A 328 -3.42 -19.97 16.69
CA ASP A 328 -2.38 -19.25 17.41
C ASP A 328 -2.48 -17.74 17.22
N ARG A 329 -1.98 -16.98 18.20
CA ARG A 329 -1.83 -15.53 18.09
C ARG A 329 -0.90 -15.17 16.92
N ALA A 330 -1.27 -14.14 16.18
CA ALA A 330 -0.46 -13.58 15.10
C ALA A 330 -0.59 -12.07 15.05
N GLU A 331 0.47 -11.39 14.63
CA GLU A 331 0.42 -9.97 14.29
C GLU A 331 -0.09 -9.82 12.86
N ILE A 332 -1.26 -9.20 12.69
CA ILE A 332 -1.83 -8.92 11.36
C ILE A 332 -1.13 -7.69 10.78
N HIS A 333 -0.52 -7.86 9.61
CA HIS A 333 0.19 -6.80 8.91
C HIS A 333 -0.75 -6.04 7.95
N SER A 334 -1.59 -6.76 7.19
CA SER A 334 -2.46 -6.16 6.19
C SER A 334 -3.78 -6.93 6.04
N LEU A 335 -4.83 -6.17 5.72
CA LEU A 335 -6.14 -6.64 5.32
C LEU A 335 -6.49 -5.93 4.00
N ALA A 336 -7.06 -6.64 3.04
CA ALA A 336 -7.49 -6.02 1.78
C ALA A 336 -8.77 -6.65 1.26
N PHE A 337 -9.76 -5.81 0.93
CA PHE A 337 -10.93 -6.25 0.17
C PHE A 337 -10.59 -6.35 -1.31
N SER A 338 -11.17 -7.34 -1.98
CA SER A 338 -11.27 -7.30 -3.45
C SER A 338 -12.16 -6.13 -3.89
N PRO A 339 -12.02 -5.63 -5.14
CA PRO A 339 -12.83 -4.53 -5.64
C PRO A 339 -14.35 -4.80 -5.59
N THR A 340 -14.77 -6.06 -5.74
CA THR A 340 -16.16 -6.51 -5.65
C THR A 340 -16.62 -6.76 -4.21
N ALA A 341 -15.71 -6.69 -3.23
CA ALA A 341 -15.92 -7.04 -1.83
C ALA A 341 -16.43 -8.48 -1.60
N GLU A 342 -16.14 -9.40 -2.53
CA GLU A 342 -16.47 -10.83 -2.42
C GLU A 342 -15.37 -11.62 -1.68
N TRP A 343 -14.17 -11.06 -1.65
CA TRP A 343 -12.97 -11.67 -1.09
C TRP A 343 -12.26 -10.73 -0.12
N LEU A 344 -11.66 -11.31 0.92
CA LEU A 344 -10.78 -10.64 1.87
C LEU A 344 -9.43 -11.36 1.93
N ALA A 345 -8.34 -10.63 1.68
CA ALA A 345 -6.97 -11.11 1.86
C ALA A 345 -6.43 -10.65 3.23
N VAL A 346 -5.65 -11.52 3.88
CA VAL A 346 -5.06 -11.28 5.20
C VAL A 346 -3.61 -11.73 5.20
N SER A 347 -2.70 -10.86 5.65
CA SER A 347 -1.29 -11.19 5.90
C SER A 347 -0.95 -11.06 7.38
N SER A 348 0.01 -11.86 7.84
CA SER A 348 0.48 -11.84 9.23
C SER A 348 1.96 -12.19 9.37
N ASP A 349 2.48 -12.12 10.59
CA ASP A 349 3.83 -12.59 10.98
C ASP A 349 4.02 -14.11 10.85
N LYS A 350 2.97 -14.89 10.58
CA LYS A 350 3.02 -16.36 10.40
C LYS A 350 3.39 -16.81 8.99
N GLY A 351 3.89 -15.91 8.13
CA GLY A 351 4.35 -16.25 6.78
C GLY A 351 3.27 -16.88 5.89
N THR A 352 1.98 -16.71 6.19
CA THR A 352 0.88 -17.24 5.39
C THR A 352 -0.08 -16.11 5.01
N ILE A 353 -0.36 -15.97 3.72
CA ILE A 353 -1.43 -15.15 3.18
C ILE A 353 -2.69 -16.00 3.11
N HIS A 354 -3.79 -15.48 3.63
CA HIS A 354 -5.09 -16.13 3.58
C HIS A 354 -6.05 -15.33 2.70
N VAL A 355 -6.84 -16.01 1.87
CA VAL A 355 -7.98 -15.43 1.15
C VAL A 355 -9.25 -16.09 1.65
N PHE A 356 -10.22 -15.27 2.07
CA PHE A 356 -11.53 -15.70 2.55
C PHE A 356 -12.61 -15.27 1.58
N SER A 357 -13.60 -16.14 1.36
CA SER A 357 -14.88 -15.73 0.78
C SER A 357 -15.70 -14.97 1.82
N ILE A 358 -16.26 -13.84 1.43
CA ILE A 358 -17.10 -12.98 2.26
C ILE A 358 -18.41 -12.60 1.55
N THR A 359 -18.81 -13.40 0.55
CA THR A 359 -20.17 -13.36 0.00
C THR A 359 -21.14 -13.94 1.04
N SER A 360 -22.37 -13.40 1.13
CA SER A 360 -23.41 -13.94 1.99
C SER A 360 -23.56 -15.43 1.75
N VAL A 361 -23.18 -16.25 2.73
CA VAL A 361 -23.32 -17.70 2.66
C VAL A 361 -24.76 -18.05 3.01
N ASP A 362 -25.66 -17.98 2.03
CA ASP A 362 -26.90 -18.74 2.04
C ASP A 362 -26.65 -20.19 1.56
N ASN A 363 -25.51 -20.78 1.92
CA ASN A 363 -25.20 -22.16 1.55
C ASN A 363 -24.63 -22.95 2.76
N PRO A 364 -25.51 -23.60 3.56
CA PRO A 364 -25.10 -24.46 4.67
C PRO A 364 -24.29 -25.71 4.24
N ASP A 365 -24.22 -26.01 2.93
CA ASP A 365 -23.66 -27.27 2.43
C ASP A 365 -22.13 -27.29 2.29
N LEU A 366 -21.43 -26.14 2.39
CA LEU A 366 -19.97 -26.08 2.33
C LEU A 366 -19.27 -26.28 3.69
N ILE A 367 -20.01 -26.56 4.77
CA ILE A 367 -19.47 -26.76 6.14
C ILE A 367 -19.06 -28.23 6.40
N THR A 368 -18.95 -29.08 5.36
CA THR A 368 -18.60 -30.49 5.56
C THR A 368 -17.27 -30.86 4.91
N SER A 369 -16.15 -30.46 5.53
CA SER A 369 -14.94 -31.30 5.54
C SER A 369 -13.94 -30.82 6.60
N SER A 370 -14.27 -31.02 7.88
CA SER A 370 -13.34 -31.10 9.02
C SER A 370 -14.12 -31.45 10.29
N SER A 371 -14.93 -32.50 10.24
CA SER A 371 -15.65 -33.03 11.40
C SER A 371 -14.71 -33.89 12.26
N ARG A 372 -14.10 -33.27 13.28
CA ARG A 372 -13.90 -33.97 14.56
C ARG A 372 -14.91 -33.40 15.55
N ALA A 373 -15.70 -34.32 16.09
CA ALA A 373 -17.07 -34.14 16.52
C ALA A 373 -17.26 -33.43 17.88
N LEU A 374 -18.53 -33.04 18.09
CA LEU A 374 -19.26 -32.96 19.37
C LEU A 374 -18.98 -31.80 20.33
N ILE A 375 -19.77 -30.72 20.20
CA ILE A 375 -20.65 -30.23 21.28
C ILE A 375 -21.97 -29.74 20.65
N LYS A 376 -23.04 -30.54 20.75
CA LYS A 376 -24.40 -30.13 20.43
C LYS A 376 -25.01 -29.51 21.70
N GLY A 377 -25.28 -28.21 21.66
CA GLY A 377 -26.11 -27.54 22.67
C GLY A 377 -25.60 -26.16 23.03
N VAL A 378 -26.25 -25.13 22.46
CA VAL A 378 -26.11 -23.70 22.78
C VAL A 378 -24.78 -23.05 22.34
N ILE A 379 -24.58 -22.97 21.02
CA ILE A 379 -23.61 -22.04 20.42
C ILE A 379 -24.41 -20.96 19.69
N PRO A 380 -24.28 -19.66 20.02
CA PRO A 380 -24.93 -18.59 19.27
C PRO A 380 -24.60 -18.69 17.78
N LYS A 381 -25.57 -18.39 16.90
CA LYS A 381 -25.45 -18.48 15.42
C LYS A 381 -24.26 -17.71 14.80
N TYR A 382 -23.51 -16.94 15.58
CA TYR A 382 -22.36 -16.14 15.17
C TYR A 382 -21.01 -16.89 15.23
N PHE A 383 -20.97 -18.17 15.62
CA PHE A 383 -19.72 -18.88 15.93
C PHE A 383 -19.17 -19.85 14.87
N SER A 384 -19.72 -19.91 13.65
CA SER A 384 -19.06 -20.63 12.55
C SER A 384 -17.98 -19.76 11.90
N SER A 385 -16.82 -19.60 12.57
CA SER A 385 -15.71 -18.90 11.93
C SER A 385 -15.26 -19.67 10.68
N VAL A 386 -15.37 -19.04 9.51
CA VAL A 386 -15.01 -19.66 8.23
C VAL A 386 -13.48 -19.66 8.09
N TRP A 387 -12.93 -20.78 7.61
CA TRP A 387 -11.50 -20.94 7.34
C TRP A 387 -11.15 -20.31 5.98
N SER A 388 -9.87 -20.07 5.73
CA SER A 388 -9.45 -19.49 4.45
C SER A 388 -9.76 -20.43 3.30
N LEU A 389 -10.33 -19.89 2.22
CA LEU A 389 -10.54 -20.62 0.97
C LEU A 389 -9.18 -20.97 0.36
N ALA A 390 -8.29 -20.00 0.25
CA ALA A 390 -6.98 -20.18 -0.37
C ALA A 390 -5.86 -19.60 0.49
N GLN A 391 -4.65 -20.14 0.32
CA GLN A 391 -3.47 -19.73 1.09
C GLN A 391 -2.20 -19.70 0.25
N PHE A 392 -1.27 -18.81 0.59
CA PHE A 392 0.08 -18.76 0.01
C PHE A 392 1.12 -18.63 1.11
N ARG A 393 2.21 -19.40 1.04
CA ARG A 393 3.28 -19.38 2.04
C ARG A 393 4.41 -18.47 1.58
N LEU A 394 4.89 -17.66 2.51
CA LEU A 394 5.97 -16.69 2.37
C LEU A 394 7.07 -17.01 3.39
N VAL A 395 8.22 -16.37 3.21
CA VAL A 395 9.30 -16.42 4.20
C VAL A 395 8.85 -15.70 5.47
N GLU A 396 8.96 -16.38 6.62
CA GLU A 396 8.67 -15.79 7.93
C GLU A 396 9.69 -14.70 8.31
N GLY A 397 9.25 -13.73 9.11
CA GLY A 397 10.13 -12.67 9.64
C GLY A 397 10.11 -11.35 8.86
N SER A 398 9.54 -11.32 7.66
CA SER A 398 9.28 -10.08 6.90
C SER A 398 7.84 -9.59 7.11
N GLN A 399 7.60 -8.30 6.85
CA GLN A 399 6.25 -7.73 6.85
C GLN A 399 5.75 -7.63 5.41
N TYR A 400 4.54 -8.13 5.19
CA TYR A 400 3.92 -8.16 3.88
C TYR A 400 2.60 -7.41 3.88
N ILE A 401 2.40 -6.53 2.90
CA ILE A 401 1.09 -5.95 2.59
C ILE A 401 0.48 -6.64 1.38
N VAL A 402 -0.84 -6.71 1.34
CA VAL A 402 -1.59 -7.44 0.31
C VAL A 402 -2.61 -6.53 -0.37
N ALA A 403 -2.87 -6.81 -1.64
CA ALA A 403 -3.96 -6.23 -2.39
C ALA A 403 -4.47 -7.25 -3.42
N PHE A 404 -5.72 -7.10 -3.87
CA PHE A 404 -6.18 -7.85 -5.04
C PHE A 404 -5.69 -7.17 -6.31
N GLY A 405 -5.09 -7.95 -7.20
CA GLY A 405 -4.62 -7.48 -8.50
C GLY A 405 -5.76 -7.21 -9.48
N HIS A 406 -5.43 -6.56 -10.60
CA HIS A 406 -6.38 -6.31 -11.69
C HIS A 406 -6.70 -7.57 -12.50
N GLN A 407 -5.80 -8.55 -12.47
CA GLN A 407 -6.03 -9.86 -13.06
C GLN A 407 -6.99 -10.65 -12.18
N LYS A 408 -7.94 -11.36 -12.82
CA LYS A 408 -8.98 -12.10 -12.12
C LYS A 408 -8.40 -13.12 -11.15
N ASN A 409 -8.92 -13.12 -9.92
CA ASN A 409 -8.51 -14.02 -8.83
C ASN A 409 -7.02 -13.98 -8.51
N THR A 410 -6.41 -12.80 -8.58
CA THR A 410 -5.01 -12.61 -8.20
C THR A 410 -4.86 -11.75 -6.96
N VAL A 411 -3.87 -12.08 -6.15
CA VAL A 411 -3.39 -11.28 -5.02
C VAL A 411 -1.97 -10.82 -5.35
N VAL A 412 -1.73 -9.53 -5.18
CA VAL A 412 -0.39 -8.92 -5.22
C VAL A 412 0.09 -8.77 -3.79
N ILE A 413 1.32 -9.19 -3.52
CA ILE A 413 1.93 -9.20 -2.19
C ILE A 413 3.23 -8.42 -2.28
N LEU A 414 3.42 -7.43 -1.40
CA LEU A 414 4.65 -6.64 -1.30
C LEU A 414 5.28 -6.84 0.08
N GLY A 415 6.56 -7.20 0.10
CA GLY A 415 7.34 -7.37 1.33
C GLY A 415 8.26 -6.17 1.60
N LEU A 416 8.46 -5.85 2.89
CA LEU A 416 9.49 -4.91 3.34
C LEU A 416 10.92 -5.44 3.16
N ASP A 417 11.08 -6.68 2.71
CA ASP A 417 12.33 -7.27 2.22
C ASP A 417 12.59 -6.98 0.73
N GLY A 418 11.70 -6.23 0.07
CA GLY A 418 11.80 -5.89 -1.35
C GLY A 418 11.12 -6.90 -2.28
N SER A 419 10.42 -7.91 -1.74
CA SER A 419 9.74 -8.91 -2.56
C SER A 419 8.42 -8.40 -3.14
N PHE A 420 8.17 -8.75 -4.40
CA PHE A 420 6.90 -8.62 -5.09
C PHE A 420 6.46 -10.03 -5.50
N TYR A 421 5.25 -10.44 -5.13
CA TYR A 421 4.62 -11.66 -5.64
C TYR A 421 3.30 -11.33 -6.30
N ARG A 422 2.99 -12.05 -7.37
CA ARG A 422 1.63 -12.21 -7.89
C ARG A 422 1.23 -13.65 -7.75
N CYS A 423 0.15 -13.90 -7.00
CA CYS A 423 -0.36 -15.25 -6.79
C CYS A 423 -1.81 -15.34 -7.27
N GLN A 424 -2.15 -16.44 -7.93
CA GLN A 424 -3.51 -16.75 -8.37
C GLN A 424 -4.14 -17.79 -7.44
N PHE A 425 -5.40 -17.57 -7.10
CA PHE A 425 -6.21 -18.53 -6.34
C PHE A 425 -7.37 -19.08 -7.18
N ASP A 426 -7.75 -20.34 -6.92
CA ASP A 426 -8.98 -20.90 -7.47
C ASP A 426 -10.17 -20.47 -6.59
N PRO A 427 -11.14 -19.70 -7.12
CA PRO A 427 -12.27 -19.19 -6.33
C PRO A 427 -13.31 -20.27 -5.97
N LYS A 428 -13.21 -21.48 -6.53
CA LYS A 428 -14.10 -22.62 -6.26
C LYS A 428 -13.42 -23.67 -5.39
N ALA A 429 -12.27 -24.16 -5.84
CA ALA A 429 -11.55 -25.23 -5.15
C ALA A 429 -10.74 -24.70 -3.95
N GLY A 430 -10.32 -23.44 -3.99
CA GLY A 430 -9.42 -22.88 -2.98
C GLY A 430 -8.07 -23.58 -2.96
N GLY A 431 -7.52 -23.79 -1.75
CA GLY A 431 -6.26 -24.50 -1.54
C GLY A 431 -5.02 -23.61 -1.66
N GLU A 432 -3.90 -24.20 -2.07
CA GLU A 432 -2.65 -23.46 -2.25
C GLU A 432 -2.70 -22.57 -3.50
N MET A 433 -2.34 -21.31 -3.37
CA MET A 433 -2.27 -20.36 -4.49
C MET A 433 -1.07 -20.67 -5.37
N THR A 434 -1.23 -20.47 -6.68
CA THR A 434 -0.12 -20.59 -7.64
C THR A 434 0.62 -19.26 -7.76
N GLN A 435 1.94 -19.25 -7.55
CA GLN A 435 2.77 -18.08 -7.85
C GLN A 435 2.88 -17.91 -9.37
N LEU A 436 2.45 -16.76 -9.89
CA LEU A 436 2.55 -16.39 -11.29
C LEU A 436 3.81 -15.57 -11.59
N GLU A 437 4.22 -14.73 -10.63
CA GLU A 437 5.28 -13.74 -10.83
C GLU A 437 6.00 -13.49 -9.50
N TYR A 438 7.33 -13.32 -9.55
CA TYR A 438 8.16 -12.90 -8.42
C TYR A 438 9.25 -11.93 -8.88
N HIS A 439 9.46 -10.86 -8.14
CA HIS A 439 10.55 -9.91 -8.34
C HIS A 439 11.12 -9.46 -7.00
N ASN A 440 12.41 -9.15 -6.94
CA ASN A 440 12.98 -8.35 -5.85
C ASN A 440 13.27 -6.92 -6.35
N PHE A 441 12.42 -5.96 -5.96
CA PHE A 441 12.50 -4.58 -6.45
C PHE A 441 13.54 -3.72 -5.71
N VAL A 442 14.21 -4.28 -4.70
CA VAL A 442 15.34 -3.65 -4.02
C VAL A 442 16.68 -4.21 -4.51
N LYS A 443 16.69 -5.47 -4.95
CA LYS A 443 17.83 -6.19 -5.52
C LYS A 443 17.46 -6.80 -6.88
N PRO A 444 17.40 -5.98 -7.95
CA PRO A 444 16.95 -6.46 -9.27
C PRO A 444 17.86 -7.53 -9.87
N ASP A 445 19.15 -7.56 -9.49
CA ASP A 445 20.21 -8.35 -10.12
C ASP A 445 20.76 -9.49 -9.23
N ASP A 446 19.90 -10.21 -8.50
CA ASP A 446 20.25 -11.49 -7.85
C ASP A 446 19.32 -12.63 -8.33
N SER A 447 18.95 -12.62 -9.62
CA SER A 447 18.29 -13.78 -10.25
C SER A 447 19.38 -14.77 -10.69
N PHE A 448 19.41 -15.93 -10.03
CA PHE A 448 20.29 -17.07 -10.32
C PHE A 448 20.08 -17.63 -11.74
#